data_AF-I0R7Q7-F1
#
_entry.id   AF-I0R7Q7-F1
#
_cell.length_a   1.000
_cell.length_b   1.000
_cell.length_c   1.000
_cell.angle_alpha   90.00
_cell.angle_beta   90.00
_cell.angle_gamma   90.00
#
_symmetry.space_group_name_H-M   'P 1'
#
loop_
_entity.id
_entity.type
_entity.pdbx_description
1 polymer ?
#
loop_
_entity_poly.entity_id
_entity_poly.type
_entity_poly.pdbx_seq_one_letter_code
_entity_poly.pdbx_strand_id
1 'polypeptide(L)' 'MHHIVTAEDDPTLFYVEDNLIPLSRSSHDEIHVLYRKSEASKAETQAKLKSLVKKIAY' A
#
# COMPACT_ATOMS: atom_id res chain seq x y z
N MET A 1 7.09 -6.21 4.77
CA MET A 1 6.92 -5.23 3.68
C MET A 1 5.53 -5.40 3.11
N HIS A 2 4.79 -4.31 2.93
CA HIS A 2 3.49 -4.29 2.27
C HIS A 2 3.63 -3.63 0.90
N HIS A 3 3.04 -4.23 -0.13
CA HIS A 3 2.96 -3.62 -1.46
C HIS A 3 1.74 -2.70 -1.47
N ILE A 4 1.94 -1.41 -1.70
CA ILE A 4 0.86 -0.43 -1.77
C ILE A 4 -0.04 -0.77 -2.95
N VAL A 5 0.55 -0.88 -4.14
CA VAL A 5 -0.08 -1.48 -5.32
C VAL A 5 0.24 -2.96 -5.34
N THR A 6 -0.80 -3.78 -5.29
CA THR A 6 -0.69 -5.24 -5.31
C THR A 6 -0.16 -5.72 -6.67
N ALA A 7 0.59 -6.83 -6.67
CA ALA A 7 1.12 -7.43 -7.90
C ALA A 7 0.03 -7.79 -8.93
N GLU A 8 -1.17 -8.11 -8.44
CA GLU A 8 -2.35 -8.39 -9.26
C GLU A 8 -2.85 -7.16 -10.03
N ASP A 9 -2.56 -5.96 -9.53
CA ASP A 9 -3.03 -4.68 -10.07
C ASP A 9 -1.98 -4.12 -11.04
N ASP A 10 -0.72 -4.09 -10.61
CA ASP A 10 0.40 -3.72 -11.45
C ASP A 10 1.67 -4.51 -11.04
N PRO A 11 2.09 -5.51 -11.82
CA PRO A 11 3.27 -6.31 -11.50
C PRO A 11 4.59 -5.54 -11.70
N THR A 12 4.58 -4.43 -12.45
CA THR A 12 5.80 -3.64 -12.70
C THR A 12 6.25 -2.90 -11.44
N LEU A 13 5.32 -2.64 -10.52
CA LEU A 13 5.58 -1.98 -9.24
C LEU A 13 6.03 -2.94 -8.13
N PHE A 14 6.14 -4.24 -8.40
CA PHE A 14 6.42 -5.25 -7.37
C PHE A 14 7.78 -5.03 -6.68
N TYR A 15 8.81 -4.68 -7.46
CA TYR A 15 10.16 -4.44 -6.95
C TYR A 15 10.48 -2.95 -6.72
N VAL A 16 9.47 -2.08 -6.84
CA VAL A 16 9.67 -0.64 -6.66
C VAL A 16 9.63 -0.30 -5.18
N GLU A 17 10.73 0.25 -4.66
CA GLU A 17 10.85 0.61 -3.23
C GLU A 17 9.80 1.64 -2.80
N ASP A 18 9.42 2.58 -3.67
CA ASP A 18 8.34 3.54 -3.42
C ASP A 18 6.96 2.88 -3.28
N ASN A 19 6.83 1.64 -3.78
CA ASN A 19 5.63 0.81 -3.63
C ASN A 19 5.68 -0.11 -2.40
N LEU A 20 6.80 -0.13 -1.67
CA LEU A 20 7.02 -0.97 -0.51
C LEU A 20 7.02 -0.12 0.77
N ILE A 21 6.10 -0.43 1.68
CA ILE A 21 6.07 0.23 2.99
C ILE A 21 6.36 -0.80 4.11
N PRO A 22 7.34 -0.51 5.00
CA PRO A 22 7.57 -1.33 6.18
C PRO A 22 6.47 -1.03 7.20
N LEU A 23 5.59 -2.01 7.42
CA LEU A 23 4.48 -1.91 8.37
C LEU A 23 4.53 -3.06 9.36
N SER A 24 4.03 -2.80 10.56
CA SER A 24 3.75 -3.81 11.57
C SER A 24 2.64 -4.76 11.08
N ARG A 25 2.62 -5.98 11.60
CA ARG A 25 1.63 -7.01 11.22
C ARG A 25 0.18 -6.54 11.43
N SER A 26 -0.11 -5.82 12.50
CA SER A 26 -1.46 -5.28 12.76
C SER A 26 -1.90 -4.28 11.68
N SER A 27 -1.04 -3.33 11.31
CA SER A 27 -1.34 -2.35 10.27
C SER A 27 -1.48 -2.99 8.89
N HIS A 28 -0.68 -4.02 8.61
CA HIS A 28 -0.81 -4.81 7.39
C HIS A 28 -2.19 -5.46 7.28
N ASP A 29 -2.69 -6.06 8.37
CA ASP A 29 -4.00 -6.69 8.40
C ASP A 29 -5.14 -5.67 8.17
N GLU A 30 -5.07 -4.51 8.83
CA GLU A 30 -6.01 -3.41 8.62
C GLU A 30 -6.09 -2.97 7.15
N ILE A 31 -4.95 -2.83 6.47
CA ILE A 31 -4.94 -2.44 5.05
C ILE A 31 -5.59 -3.52 4.19
N HIS A 32 -5.37 -4.81 4.48
CA HIS A 32 -6.04 -5.90 3.77
C HIS A 32 -7.56 -5.85 3.96
N VAL A 33 -8.05 -5.52 5.16
CA VAL A 33 -9.48 -5.32 5.40
C VAL A 33 -10.02 -4.14 4.58
N LEU A 34 -9.28 -3.02 4.54
CA LEU A 34 -9.67 -1.84 3.76
C LEU A 34 -9.68 -2.11 2.25
N TYR A 35 -8.74 -2.90 1.74
CA TYR A 35 -8.67 -3.27 0.33
C TYR A 35 -9.84 -4.16 -0.09
N ARG A 36 -10.27 -5.07 0.79
CA ARG A 36 -11.41 -5.96 0.55
C ARG A 36 -12.76 -5.25 0.71
N LYS A 37 -12.80 -4.10 1.40
CA LYS A 37 -14.05 -3.38 1.67
C LYS A 37 -14.70 -2.88 0.38
N SER A 38 -13.95 -2.22 -0.49
CA SER A 38 -14.41 -1.67 -1.77
C SER A 38 -13.21 -1.15 -2.57
N GLU A 39 -13.30 -1.12 -3.90
CA GLU A 39 -12.25 -0.54 -4.76
C GLU A 39 -11.96 0.93 -4.43
N ALA A 40 -13.00 1.72 -4.10
CA ALA A 40 -12.82 3.10 -3.66
C ALA A 40 -11.97 3.20 -2.38
N SER A 41 -12.26 2.38 -1.36
CA SER A 41 -11.46 2.32 -0.13
C SER A 41 -10.04 1.82 -0.38
N LYS A 42 -9.85 0.88 -1.31
CA LYS A 42 -8.51 0.44 -1.76
C LYS A 42 -7.73 1.63 -2.31
N ALA A 43 -8.31 2.36 -3.26
CA ALA A 43 -7.67 3.51 -3.89
C ALA A 43 -7.34 4.63 -2.89
N GLU A 44 -8.26 4.96 -1.98
CA GLU A 44 -8.01 5.95 -0.92
C GLU A 44 -6.89 5.53 0.02
N THR A 45 -6.86 4.25 0.40
CA THR A 45 -5.83 3.70 1.28
C THR A 45 -4.46 3.69 0.58
N GLN A 46 -4.42 3.30 -0.69
CA GLN A 46 -3.22 3.36 -1.52
C GLN A 46 -2.68 4.79 -1.64
N ALA A 47 -3.55 5.77 -1.89
CA ALA A 47 -3.17 7.18 -1.99
C ALA A 47 -2.58 7.70 -0.66
N LYS A 48 -3.20 7.35 0.47
CA LYS A 48 -2.66 7.66 1.81
C LYS A 48 -1.28 7.03 2.01
N LEU A 49 -1.11 5.75 1.70
CA LEU A 49 0.17 5.05 1.87
C LEU A 49 1.27 5.66 0.98
N LYS A 50 0.98 5.96 -0.29
CA LYS A 50 1.92 6.67 -1.18
C LYS A 50 2.33 8.03 -0.63
N SER A 51 1.38 8.77 -0.07
CA SER A 51 1.68 10.06 0.57
C SER A 51 2.57 9.91 1.81
N LEU A 52 2.48 8.80 2.54
CA LEU A 52 3.32 8.53 3.70
C LEU A 52 4.74 8.13 3.28
N VAL A 53 4.90 7.28 2.25
CA VAL A 53 6.22 6.92 1.71
C VAL A 53 7.00 8.16 1.25
N LYS A 54 6.36 9.05 0.48
CA LYS A 54 6.97 10.34 0.07
C LYS A 54 7.40 11.21 1.25
N LYS A 55 6.74 11.11 2.39
CA LYS A 55 7.01 11.95 3.57
C LYS A 55 8.15 11.41 4.43
N ILE A 56 8.46 10.12 4.31
CA ILE A 56 9.54 9.44 5.05
C ILE A 56 10.87 9.56 4.29
N ALA A 57 10.84 9.79 2.98
CA ALA A 57 12.02 9.88 2.12
C ALA A 57 12.76 11.24 2.16
N TYR A 58 12.60 12.05 3.21
CA TYR A 58 13.19 13.40 3.33
C TYR A 58 13.97 13.59 4.63
#